data_AF-A0A9J6D9Q7-F1
#
_entry.id   AF-A0A9J6D9Q7-F1
#
_cell.length_a   1.000
_cell.length_b   1.000
_cell.length_c   1.000
_cell.angle_alpha   90.00
_cell.angle_beta   90.00
_cell.angle_gamma   90.00
#
_symmetry.space_group_name_H-M   'P 1'
#
loop_
_entity.id
_entity.type
_entity.pdbx_description
1 polymer ?
#
loop_
_entity_poly.entity_id
_entity_poly.type
_entity_poly.pdbx_seq_one_letter_code
_entity_poly.pdbx_strand_id
1 'polypeptide(L)'
;MHHEYNRARRQARTGAITKALAHAPGATFVDAAPYTQGTCFVAVATRNGVLHHATSVTTSSAETAEEVAIALATLDPTCDTIVCDSHSALTNYSKGRISPQALRILYQAPHCAENMNTLT
;
A
#
# COMPACT_ATOMS: atom_id res chain seq x y z
N MET A 1 -19.86 -8.22 -0.60
CA MET A 1 -20.24 -8.49 -2.01
C MET A 1 -18.96 -8.66 -2.81
N HIS A 2 -18.81 -9.78 -3.52
CA HIS A 2 -17.59 -10.20 -4.21
C HIS A 2 -17.53 -9.55 -5.60
N HIS A 3 -16.67 -8.55 -5.80
CA HIS A 3 -16.56 -7.81 -7.07
C HIS A 3 -15.66 -8.55 -8.08
N GLU A 4 -16.01 -9.76 -8.50
CA GLU A 4 -15.23 -10.55 -9.47
C GLU A 4 -15.44 -10.15 -10.94
N TYR A 5 -16.40 -9.27 -11.24
CA TYR A 5 -16.84 -8.99 -12.62
C TYR A 5 -15.84 -8.25 -13.53
N ASN A 6 -14.71 -7.74 -12.99
CA ASN A 6 -13.75 -6.93 -13.76
C ASN A 6 -12.30 -7.44 -13.68
N ARG A 7 -12.05 -8.72 -13.41
CA ARG A 7 -10.70 -9.28 -13.24
C ARG A 7 -9.76 -8.97 -14.43
N ALA A 8 -10.23 -9.18 -15.66
CA ALA A 8 -9.44 -8.89 -16.86
C ALA A 8 -9.12 -7.39 -17.00
N ARG A 9 -10.06 -6.52 -16.63
CA ARG A 9 -9.87 -5.06 -16.66
C ARG A 9 -8.90 -4.60 -15.57
N ARG A 10 -8.89 -5.27 -14.42
CA ARG A 10 -7.92 -5.06 -13.33
C ARG A 10 -6.52 -5.48 -13.76
N GLN A 11 -6.37 -6.68 -14.30
CA GLN A 11 -5.07 -7.17 -14.82
C GLN A 11 -4.52 -6.29 -15.94
N ALA A 12 -5.37 -5.83 -16.87
CA ALA A 12 -4.96 -4.89 -17.92
C ALA A 12 -4.54 -3.52 -17.35
N ARG A 13 -5.21 -3.04 -16.30
CA ARG A 13 -4.83 -1.80 -15.59
C ARG A 13 -3.54 -1.96 -14.81
N THR A 14 -3.37 -3.04 -14.06
CA THR A 14 -2.12 -3.37 -13.38
C THR A 14 -0.98 -3.42 -14.40
N GLY A 15 -1.16 -4.11 -15.53
CA GLY A 15 -0.16 -4.13 -16.60
C GLY A 15 0.16 -2.75 -17.18
N ALA A 16 -0.86 -1.89 -17.38
CA ALA A 16 -0.66 -0.53 -17.86
C ALA A 16 0.08 0.36 -16.84
N ILE A 17 -0.26 0.25 -15.54
CA ILE A 17 0.38 0.99 -14.45
C ILE A 17 1.81 0.49 -14.24
N THR A 18 2.02 -0.82 -14.21
CA THR A 18 3.36 -1.43 -14.13
C THR A 18 4.20 -0.98 -15.32
N LYS A 19 3.66 -0.95 -16.55
CA LYS A 19 4.40 -0.48 -17.72
C LYS A 19 4.69 1.02 -17.70
N ALA A 20 3.77 1.83 -17.18
CA ALA A 20 3.94 3.28 -17.05
C ALA A 20 4.94 3.68 -15.96
N LEU A 21 4.99 2.93 -14.85
CA LEU A 21 5.86 3.18 -13.71
C LEU A 21 7.11 2.30 -13.66
N ALA A 22 7.29 1.36 -14.59
CA ALA A 22 8.52 0.56 -14.74
C ALA A 22 9.80 1.39 -14.91
N HIS A 23 9.68 2.69 -15.21
CA HIS A 23 10.79 3.60 -15.41
C HIS A 23 10.84 4.75 -14.39
N ALA A 24 9.98 4.73 -13.36
CA ALA A 24 10.01 5.70 -12.28
C ALA A 24 10.87 5.14 -11.12
N PRO A 25 12.12 5.61 -10.95
CA PRO A 25 13.07 4.99 -10.01
C PRO A 25 12.65 5.08 -8.53
N GLY A 26 11.76 6.01 -8.17
CA GLY A 26 11.22 6.19 -6.80
C GLY A 26 9.85 5.56 -6.57
N ALA A 27 9.30 4.81 -7.53
CA ALA A 27 7.95 4.26 -7.44
C ALA A 27 7.89 2.91 -6.71
N THR A 28 7.14 2.87 -5.62
CA THR A 28 6.91 1.66 -4.82
C THR A 28 5.49 1.17 -5.02
N PHE A 29 5.34 -0.05 -5.52
CA PHE A 29 4.07 -0.74 -5.68
C PHE A 29 3.72 -1.46 -4.40
N VAL A 30 2.50 -1.27 -3.91
CA VAL A 30 1.99 -1.92 -2.71
C VAL A 30 0.81 -2.81 -3.05
N ASP A 31 0.72 -3.93 -2.35
CA ASP A 31 -0.38 -4.89 -2.49
C ASP A 31 -0.61 -5.63 -1.16
N ALA A 32 -1.82 -6.15 -1.00
CA ALA A 32 -2.17 -7.02 0.10
C ALA A 32 -2.98 -8.23 -0.35
N ALA A 33 -2.54 -9.42 0.04
CA ALA A 33 -3.20 -10.67 -0.32
C ALA A 33 -3.57 -11.49 0.92
N PRO A 34 -4.77 -12.09 0.97
CA PRO A 34 -5.13 -12.98 2.07
C PRO A 34 -4.33 -14.28 2.02
N TYR A 35 -4.09 -14.87 3.19
CA TYR A 35 -3.63 -16.25 3.29
C TYR A 35 -4.74 -17.19 2.82
N THR A 36 -4.36 -18.37 2.33
CA THR A 36 -5.33 -19.41 1.89
C THR A 36 -6.19 -19.92 3.04
N GLN A 37 -5.72 -19.80 4.28
CA GLN A 37 -6.43 -20.20 5.50
C GLN A 37 -6.25 -19.15 6.60
N GLY A 38 -7.31 -18.94 7.39
CA GLY A 38 -7.31 -18.03 8.54
C GLY A 38 -7.66 -16.57 8.21
N THR A 39 -7.47 -15.69 9.19
CA THR A 39 -7.73 -14.25 9.11
C THR A 39 -6.43 -13.47 9.08
N CYS A 40 -5.58 -13.80 8.11
CA CYS A 40 -4.28 -13.16 7.92
C CYS A 40 -4.14 -12.70 6.48
N PHE A 41 -3.47 -11.56 6.30
CA PHE A 41 -3.05 -11.03 5.02
C PHE A 41 -1.53 -10.85 5.02
N VAL A 42 -0.91 -10.97 3.86
CA VAL A 42 0.43 -10.47 3.62
C VAL A 42 0.29 -9.11 2.93
N ALA A 43 0.96 -8.11 3.47
CA ALA A 43 1.09 -6.78 2.89
C ALA A 43 2.53 -6.62 2.39
N VAL A 44 2.71 -6.09 1.18
CA VAL A 44 4.02 -5.98 0.53
C VAL A 44 4.24 -4.59 -0.06
N ALA A 45 5.50 -4.18 -0.09
CA ALA A 45 5.99 -3.01 -0.82
C ALA A 45 7.16 -3.44 -1.71
N THR A 46 7.01 -3.24 -3.01
CA THR A 46 7.98 -3.66 -4.03
C THR A 46 8.39 -2.48 -4.89
N ARG A 47 9.65 -2.43 -5.32
CA ARG A 47 10.16 -1.42 -6.24
C ARG A 47 11.07 -2.09 -7.25
N ASN A 48 10.92 -1.75 -8.53
CA ASN A 48 11.67 -2.35 -9.63
C ASN A 48 11.63 -3.90 -9.65
N GLY A 49 10.50 -4.48 -9.21
CA GLY A 49 10.33 -5.94 -9.10
C GLY A 49 11.05 -6.60 -7.92
N VAL A 50 11.72 -5.82 -7.05
CA VAL A 50 12.36 -6.29 -5.83
C VAL A 50 11.43 -6.05 -4.65
N LEU A 51 11.36 -7.01 -3.72
CA LEU A 51 10.62 -6.87 -2.47
C LEU A 51 11.45 -6.05 -1.47
N HIS A 52 10.94 -4.91 -1.03
CA HIS A 52 11.61 -4.04 -0.04
C HIS A 52 11.09 -4.31 1.37
N HIS A 53 9.77 -4.32 1.55
CA HIS A 53 9.14 -4.58 2.83
C HIS A 53 7.97 -5.55 2.67
N ALA A 54 7.79 -6.39 3.68
CA ALA A 54 6.63 -7.26 3.78
C ALA A 54 6.26 -7.45 5.26
N THR A 55 4.98 -7.62 5.54
CA THR A 55 4.52 -8.02 6.87
C THR A 55 3.26 -8.86 6.77
N SER A 56 3.06 -9.71 7.79
CA SER A 56 1.81 -10.42 7.98
C SER A 56 0.92 -9.61 8.93
N VAL A 57 -0.34 -9.42 8.55
CA VAL A 57 -1.34 -8.70 9.34
C VAL A 57 -2.48 -9.64 9.66
N THR A 58 -2.72 -9.89 10.94
CA THR A 58 -3.92 -10.60 11.39
C THR A 58 -5.11 -9.67 11.32
N THR A 59 -5.95 -9.82 10.30
CA THR A 59 -7.18 -9.07 10.06
C THR A 59 -8.11 -9.85 9.12
N SER A 60 -9.41 -9.62 9.23
CA SER A 60 -10.41 -10.09 8.26
C SER A 60 -10.76 -9.02 7.21
N SER A 61 -10.21 -7.81 7.34
CA SER A 61 -10.48 -6.68 6.45
C SER A 61 -9.36 -6.49 5.44
N ALA A 62 -9.67 -6.65 4.16
CA ALA A 62 -8.75 -6.35 3.06
C ALA A 62 -8.32 -4.88 3.07
N GLU A 63 -9.24 -3.97 3.39
CA GLU A 63 -8.97 -2.53 3.49
C GLU A 63 -7.88 -2.23 4.54
N THR A 64 -7.95 -2.87 5.72
CA THR A 64 -6.91 -2.74 6.75
C THR A 64 -5.56 -3.27 6.26
N ALA A 65 -5.56 -4.38 5.52
CA ALA A 65 -4.32 -4.96 5.00
C ALA A 65 -3.69 -4.09 3.91
N GLU A 66 -4.49 -3.53 3.02
CA GLU A 66 -4.06 -2.59 1.97
C GLU A 66 -3.53 -1.29 2.58
N GLU A 67 -4.17 -0.77 3.64
CA GLU A 67 -3.66 0.40 4.34
C GLU A 67 -2.30 0.14 5.00
N VAL A 68 -2.10 -1.08 5.54
CA VAL A 68 -0.79 -1.51 6.06
C VAL A 68 0.24 -1.60 4.94
N ALA A 69 -0.12 -2.08 3.75
CA ALA A 69 0.79 -2.11 2.60
C ALA A 69 1.28 -0.71 2.20
N ILE A 70 0.38 0.28 2.18
CA ILE A 70 0.76 1.69 1.99
C ILE A 70 1.73 2.16 3.09
N ALA A 71 1.44 1.87 4.36
CA ALA A 71 2.31 2.26 5.46
C ALA A 71 3.71 1.60 5.36
N LEU A 72 3.80 0.35 4.92
CA LEU A 72 5.09 -0.33 4.72
C LEU A 72 5.98 0.36 3.70
N ALA A 73 5.41 0.92 2.63
CA ALA A 73 6.19 1.64 1.63
C ALA A 73 6.86 2.90 2.20
N THR A 74 6.26 3.52 3.23
CA THR A 74 6.83 4.71 3.90
C THR A 74 8.03 4.41 4.78
N LEU A 75 8.29 3.13 5.08
CA LEU A 75 9.49 2.72 5.82
C LEU A 75 10.77 2.90 5.00
N ASP A 76 10.65 2.90 3.67
CA ASP A 76 11.76 3.17 2.77
C ASP A 76 11.84 4.69 2.53
N PRO A 77 12.88 5.39 3.05
CA PRO A 77 13.02 6.83 2.90
C PRO A 77 13.26 7.27 1.45
N THR A 78 13.57 6.33 0.54
CA THR A 78 13.76 6.61 -0.88
C THR A 78 12.47 6.46 -1.69
N CYS A 79 11.34 6.16 -1.03
CA CYS A 79 10.05 6.05 -1.67
C CYS A 79 9.42 7.43 -1.91
N ASP A 80 9.42 7.88 -3.16
CA ASP A 80 8.82 9.16 -3.55
C ASP A 80 7.36 9.01 -3.99
N THR A 81 6.98 7.84 -4.51
CA THR A 81 5.63 7.62 -5.06
C THR A 81 5.14 6.23 -4.68
N ILE A 82 4.00 6.16 -4.01
CA ILE A 82 3.32 4.90 -3.68
C ILE A 82 2.24 4.64 -4.73
N VAL A 83 2.28 3.47 -5.35
CA VAL A 83 1.28 2.99 -6.30
C VAL A 83 0.44 1.93 -5.62
N CYS A 84 -0.85 2.23 -5.45
CA CYS A 84 -1.85 1.35 -4.85
C CYS A 84 -3.06 1.24 -5.80
N ASP A 85 -3.63 0.05 -5.94
CA ASP A 85 -4.85 -0.18 -6.73
C ASP A 85 -6.14 -0.22 -5.89
N SER A 86 -6.01 -0.07 -4.56
CA SER A 86 -7.13 0.05 -3.64
C SER A 86 -7.66 1.49 -3.55
N HIS A 87 -8.83 1.70 -4.15
CA HIS A 87 -9.54 2.97 -4.04
C HIS A 87 -9.98 3.27 -2.60
N SER A 88 -10.39 2.26 -1.82
CA SER A 88 -10.79 2.43 -0.42
C SER A 88 -9.62 2.92 0.43
N ALA A 89 -8.46 2.27 0.33
CA ALA A 89 -7.27 2.66 1.09
C ALA A 89 -6.82 4.09 0.71
N LEU A 90 -6.75 4.41 -0.58
CA LEU A 90 -6.41 5.77 -1.04
C LEU A 90 -7.41 6.83 -0.53
N THR A 91 -8.70 6.52 -0.54
CA THR A 91 -9.75 7.42 -0.04
C THR A 91 -9.63 7.64 1.48
N ASN A 92 -9.24 6.62 2.22
CA ASN A 92 -9.05 6.72 3.67
C ASN A 92 -7.83 7.55 4.02
N TYR A 93 -6.67 7.26 3.40
CA TYR A 93 -5.45 8.05 3.55
C TYR A 93 -5.66 9.52 3.20
N SER A 94 -6.31 9.83 2.08
CA SER A 94 -6.60 11.22 1.68
C SER A 94 -7.52 11.97 2.65
N LYS A 95 -8.32 11.26 3.45
CA LYS A 95 -9.16 11.83 4.51
C LYS A 95 -8.46 11.86 5.87
N GLY A 96 -7.20 11.46 5.97
CA GLY A 96 -6.48 11.33 7.24
C GLY A 96 -7.03 10.24 8.16
N ARG A 97 -7.76 9.25 7.61
CA ARG A 97 -8.32 8.13 8.39
C ARG A 97 -7.59 6.87 7.97
N ILE A 98 -7.00 6.17 8.93
CA ILE A 98 -6.31 4.90 8.68
C ILE A 98 -6.53 3.95 9.86
N SER A 99 -6.39 2.66 9.61
CA SER A 99 -6.45 1.63 10.63
C SER A 99 -5.35 1.78 11.68
N PRO A 100 -5.61 1.35 12.94
CA PRO A 100 -4.59 1.35 14.00
C PRO A 100 -3.33 0.55 13.63
N GLN A 101 -3.49 -0.51 12.83
CA GLN A 101 -2.39 -1.34 12.36
C GLN A 101 -1.46 -0.56 11.42
N ALA A 102 -2.03 0.16 10.44
CA ALA A 102 -1.27 1.00 9.53
C ALA A 102 -0.61 2.17 10.27
N LEU A 103 -1.34 2.83 11.17
CA LEU A 103 -0.82 3.94 11.97
C LEU A 103 0.40 3.52 12.80
N ARG A 104 0.39 2.31 13.39
CA ARG A 104 1.53 1.79 14.15
C ARG A 104 2.78 1.65 13.30
N ILE A 105 2.66 1.27 12.03
CA ILE A 105 3.79 1.18 11.10
C ILE A 105 4.27 2.58 10.70
N LEU A 106 3.36 3.52 10.45
CA LEU A 106 3.74 4.91 10.15
C LEU A 106 4.55 5.54 11.29
N TYR A 107 4.24 5.24 12.55
CA TYR A 107 5.05 5.70 13.69
C TYR A 107 6.44 5.05 13.78
N GLN A 108 6.64 3.92 13.12
CA GLN A 108 7.96 3.26 13.01
C GLN A 108 8.77 3.76 11.82
N ALA A 109 8.12 4.39 10.84
CA ALA A 109 8.81 4.97 9.71
C ALA A 109 9.79 6.04 10.22
N PRO A 110 11.09 5.98 9.82
CA PRO A 110 12.02 7.04 10.14
C PRO A 110 11.43 8.31 9.54
N HIS A 111 11.11 9.27 10.42
CA HIS A 111 10.33 10.41 10.00
C HIS A 111 11.02 11.12 8.82
N CYS A 112 10.31 11.26 7.70
CA CYS A 112 10.34 12.54 6.99
C CYS A 112 9.69 13.58 7.91
N ALA A 113 10.36 13.95 9.01
CA ALA A 113 9.96 14.95 9.99
C ALA A 113 10.27 16.37 9.49
N GLU A 114 10.13 16.61 8.20
CA GLU A 114 10.21 17.95 7.63
C GLU A 114 8.97 18.15 6.76
N ASN A 115 8.16 19.16 7.08
CA ASN A 115 7.05 19.70 6.28
C ASN A 115 5.61 19.26 6.60
N MET A 116 5.25 19.10 7.88
CA MET A 116 3.83 19.18 8.30
C MET A 116 3.54 20.27 9.34
N ASN A 117 4.38 21.31 9.41
CA ASN A 117 4.23 22.41 10.37
C ASN A 117 4.02 23.79 9.74
N THR A 118 3.45 23.87 8.53
CA THR A 118 3.18 25.16 7.87
C THR A 118 1.77 25.25 7.32
N LEU A 119 0.76 25.04 8.17
CA LEU A 119 -0.61 25.50 7.94
C LEU A 119 -1.23 25.94 9.28
N THR A 120 -0.76 27.08 9.79
CA THR A 120 -1.47 27.95 10.74
C THR A 120 -1.42 29.36 10.20
#